data_AF-A0A970DQK7-F1
#
_entry.id   AF-A0A970DQK7-F1
#
_cell.length_a   1.000
_cell.length_b   1.000
_cell.length_c   1.000
_cell.angle_alpha   90.00
_cell.angle_beta   90.00
_cell.angle_gamma   90.00
#
_symmetry.space_group_name_H-M   'P 1'
#
loop_
_entity.id
_entity.type
_entity.pdbx_description
1 polymer ?
#
loop_
_entity_poly.entity_id
_entity_poly.type
_entity_poly.pdbx_seq_one_letter_code
_entity_poly.pdbx_strand_id
1 'polypeptide(L)'
;MKLRVYLSDWFFNMGMVGFKRILEHAETYGSLNLFDYGFKAVDNYIEFEADLLREFHNYYFDYFLDRYDMAKLQGSQLDRYYNRCKNKDNYTENFEDIKDTIKRNNDKIKKIDEEIFKRADEIYKRLDSIKKEENLEELGELVESYKSILKEKIINQKITSN
;
A
#
# COMPACT_ATOMS: atom_id res chain seq x y z
N MET A 1 -1.58 33.36 -10.82
CA MET A 1 -2.55 33.21 -11.93
C MET A 1 -3.65 32.27 -11.49
N LYS A 2 -4.93 32.60 -11.72
CA LYS A 2 -6.06 31.74 -11.34
C LYS A 2 -6.50 30.89 -12.52
N LEU A 3 -6.74 29.60 -12.28
CA LEU A 3 -7.18 28.64 -13.28
C LEU A 3 -8.64 28.25 -13.00
N ARG A 4 -9.46 28.13 -14.05
CA ARG A 4 -10.85 27.66 -13.99
C ARG A 4 -11.07 26.57 -15.04
N VAL A 5 -11.66 25.45 -14.61
CA VAL A 5 -11.92 24.29 -15.47
C VAL A 5 -13.41 23.95 -15.43
N TYR A 6 -14.03 23.79 -16.60
CA TYR A 6 -15.47 23.51 -16.76
C TYR A 6 -15.75 22.01 -16.97
N LEU A 7 -16.84 21.52 -16.38
CA LEU A 7 -17.13 20.10 -16.19
C LEU A 7 -18.00 19.43 -17.31
N SER A 8 -17.86 19.87 -18.57
CA SER A 8 -18.78 19.43 -19.65
C SER A 8 -18.40 18.12 -20.36
N ASP A 9 -17.27 17.51 -20.03
CA ASP A 9 -16.78 16.27 -20.66
C ASP A 9 -16.41 15.22 -19.59
N TRP A 10 -16.86 13.99 -19.79
CA TRP A 10 -16.71 12.88 -18.86
C TRP A 10 -15.24 12.58 -18.50
N PHE A 11 -14.33 12.65 -19.46
CA PHE A 11 -12.91 12.37 -19.20
C PHE A 11 -12.29 13.43 -18.29
N PHE A 12 -12.57 14.70 -18.57
CA PHE A 12 -12.13 15.81 -17.72
C PHE A 12 -12.79 15.75 -16.34
N ASN A 13 -14.07 15.37 -16.27
CA ASN A 13 -14.76 15.19 -14.99
C ASN A 13 -14.11 14.12 -14.13
N MET A 14 -13.72 12.97 -14.71
CA MET A 14 -12.99 11.95 -13.97
C MET A 14 -11.63 12.45 -13.46
N GLY A 15 -10.89 13.15 -14.32
CA GLY A 15 -9.61 13.76 -13.93
C GLY A 15 -9.76 14.76 -12.79
N MET A 16 -10.77 15.63 -12.86
CA MET A 16 -11.05 16.64 -11.83
C MET A 16 -11.53 16.02 -10.52
N VAL A 17 -12.32 14.94 -10.57
CA VAL A 17 -12.70 14.18 -9.38
C VAL A 17 -11.47 13.55 -8.72
N GLY A 18 -10.57 12.97 -9.52
CA GLY A 18 -9.28 12.44 -9.03
C GLY A 18 -8.42 13.52 -8.39
N PHE A 19 -8.24 14.65 -9.09
CA PHE A 19 -7.54 15.83 -8.60
C PHE A 19 -8.09 16.31 -7.26
N LYS A 20 -9.41 16.51 -7.17
CA LYS A 20 -10.09 16.91 -5.93
C LYS A 20 -9.83 15.93 -4.79
N ARG A 21 -9.94 14.62 -5.03
CA ARG A 21 -9.70 13.59 -3.99
C ARG A 21 -8.27 13.62 -3.45
N ILE A 22 -7.29 13.85 -4.32
CA ILE A 22 -5.88 13.96 -3.93
C ILE A 22 -5.68 15.18 -3.02
N LEU A 23 -6.27 16.31 -3.38
CA LEU A 23 -6.19 17.54 -2.58
C LEU A 23 -6.88 17.41 -1.22
N GLU A 24 -8.07 16.82 -1.18
CA GLU A 24 -8.81 16.56 0.06
C GLU A 24 -8.04 15.60 0.99
N HIS A 25 -7.37 14.60 0.41
CA HIS A 25 -6.48 13.71 1.15
C HIS A 25 -5.29 14.49 1.74
N ALA A 26 -4.60 15.28 0.91
CA ALA A 26 -3.47 16.10 1.36
C ALA A 26 -3.85 17.07 2.49
N GLU A 27 -5.04 17.67 2.42
CA GLU A 27 -5.60 18.52 3.47
C GLU A 27 -5.94 17.75 4.75
N THR A 28 -6.60 16.60 4.62
CA THR A 28 -6.96 15.73 5.74
C THR A 28 -5.73 15.30 6.55
N TYR A 29 -4.61 15.03 5.88
CA TYR A 29 -3.36 14.62 6.51
C TYR A 29 -2.40 15.79 6.82
N GLY A 30 -2.84 17.04 6.64
CA GLY A 30 -2.11 18.24 7.06
C GLY A 30 -0.90 18.62 6.20
N SER A 31 -0.75 18.01 5.02
CA SER A 31 0.33 18.32 4.07
C SER A 31 0.03 19.53 3.17
N LEU A 32 -1.22 19.98 3.19
CA LEU A 32 -1.75 21.08 2.39
C LEU A 32 -2.85 21.79 3.16
N ASN A 33 -2.93 23.10 3.06
CA ASN A 33 -4.10 23.88 3.48
C ASN A 33 -4.72 24.48 2.23
N LEU A 34 -5.90 24.01 1.83
CA LEU A 34 -6.51 24.42 0.56
C LEU A 34 -6.96 25.88 0.57
N PHE A 35 -7.20 26.45 1.76
CA PHE A 35 -7.53 27.86 1.92
C PHE A 35 -6.40 28.77 1.42
N ASP A 36 -5.13 28.40 1.67
CA ASP A 36 -3.96 29.20 1.31
C ASP A 36 -3.78 29.33 -0.20
N TYR A 37 -4.37 28.41 -0.96
CA TYR A 37 -4.35 28.40 -2.42
C TYR A 37 -5.68 28.84 -3.04
N GLY A 38 -6.56 29.44 -2.25
CA GLY A 38 -7.86 29.95 -2.70
C GLY A 38 -8.74 28.88 -3.34
N PHE A 39 -8.59 27.61 -2.93
CA PHE A 39 -9.31 26.49 -3.51
C PHE A 39 -10.81 26.63 -3.27
N LYS A 40 -11.61 26.45 -4.33
CA LYS A 40 -13.08 26.43 -4.28
C LYS A 40 -13.60 25.36 -5.21
N ALA A 41 -14.46 24.49 -4.70
CA ALA A 41 -15.23 23.55 -5.50
C ALA A 41 -16.70 24.00 -5.51
N VAL A 42 -17.24 24.24 -6.70
CA VAL A 42 -18.63 24.63 -6.94
C VAL A 42 -19.22 23.65 -7.98
N ASP A 43 -20.54 23.61 -8.12
CA ASP A 43 -21.26 22.59 -8.91
C ASP A 43 -20.70 22.36 -10.33
N ASN A 44 -20.18 23.39 -11.00
CA ASN A 44 -19.74 23.33 -12.39
C ASN A 44 -18.27 23.70 -12.63
N TYR A 45 -17.50 24.02 -11.58
CA TYR A 45 -16.08 24.34 -11.71
C TYR A 45 -15.30 24.13 -10.41
N ILE A 46 -13.98 24.02 -10.57
CA ILE A 46 -13.01 24.17 -9.48
C ILE A 46 -12.12 25.37 -9.82
N GLU A 47 -11.82 26.18 -8.80
CA GLU A 47 -10.94 27.35 -8.89
C GLU A 47 -9.84 27.22 -7.82
N PHE A 48 -8.59 27.53 -8.20
CA PHE A 48 -7.43 27.52 -7.30
C PHE A 48 -6.28 28.36 -7.89
N GLU A 49 -5.31 28.69 -7.04
CA GLU A 49 -4.07 29.34 -7.45
C GLU A 49 -3.09 28.35 -8.09
N ALA A 50 -2.53 28.71 -9.25
CA ALA A 50 -1.64 27.83 -10.00
C ALA A 50 -0.42 27.29 -9.20
N ASP A 51 -0.01 28.00 -8.14
CA ASP A 51 1.09 27.56 -7.28
C ASP A 51 0.78 26.25 -6.54
N LEU A 52 -0.50 25.90 -6.34
CA LEU A 52 -0.91 24.60 -5.82
C LEU A 52 -0.40 23.43 -6.68
N LEU A 53 -0.22 23.66 -7.98
CA LEU A 53 0.24 22.61 -8.92
C LEU A 53 1.73 22.30 -8.77
N ARG A 54 2.52 23.17 -8.12
CA ARG A 54 3.97 22.96 -7.98
C ARG A 54 4.28 21.69 -7.20
N GLU A 55 3.55 21.47 -6.11
CA GLU A 55 3.71 20.34 -5.20
C GLU A 55 2.70 19.21 -5.45
N PHE A 56 1.86 19.33 -6.49
CA PHE A 56 0.79 18.37 -6.74
C PHE A 56 1.28 16.93 -6.92
N HIS A 57 2.48 16.75 -7.49
CA HIS A 57 3.10 15.44 -7.64
C HIS A 57 3.31 14.75 -6.28
N ASN A 58 3.68 15.49 -5.23
CA ASN A 58 3.85 14.95 -3.89
C ASN A 58 2.51 14.50 -3.31
N TYR A 59 1.48 15.34 -3.40
CA TYR A 59 0.12 14.98 -2.98
C TYR A 59 -0.42 13.75 -3.71
N TYR A 60 -0.15 13.67 -5.02
CA TYR A 60 -0.54 12.51 -5.82
C TYR A 60 0.15 11.23 -5.33
N PHE A 61 1.46 11.25 -5.10
CA PHE A 61 2.19 10.05 -4.65
C PHE A 61 1.80 9.66 -3.23
N ASP A 62 1.56 10.61 -2.33
CA ASP A 62 1.08 10.33 -0.97
C ASP A 62 -0.32 9.69 -1.01
N TYR A 63 -1.24 10.24 -1.79
CA TYR A 63 -2.56 9.65 -2.02
C TYR A 63 -2.44 8.24 -2.62
N PHE A 64 -1.59 8.06 -3.63
CA PHE A 64 -1.40 6.78 -4.29
C PHE A 64 -0.85 5.71 -3.35
N LEU A 65 0.20 6.03 -2.58
CA LEU A 65 0.83 5.11 -1.65
C LEU A 65 -0.09 4.73 -0.49
N ASP A 66 -0.89 5.67 0.02
CA ASP A 66 -1.88 5.39 1.07
C ASP A 66 -3.05 4.55 0.53
N ARG A 67 -3.57 4.91 -0.66
CA ARG A 67 -4.72 4.23 -1.26
C ARG A 67 -4.41 2.80 -1.67
N TYR A 68 -3.20 2.55 -2.17
CA TYR A 68 -2.79 1.28 -2.74
C TYR A 68 -1.71 0.57 -1.93
N ASP A 69 -1.62 0.85 -0.61
CA ASP A 69 -0.67 0.24 0.32
C ASP A 69 -0.63 -1.29 0.18
N MET A 70 0.37 -1.76 -0.57
CA MET A 70 0.52 -3.18 -0.88
C MET A 70 0.96 -3.98 0.34
N ALA A 71 1.73 -3.38 1.24
CA ALA A 71 2.10 -4.01 2.50
C ALA A 71 0.86 -4.32 3.35
N LYS A 72 -0.09 -3.40 3.43
CA LYS A 72 -1.37 -3.61 4.14
C LYS A 72 -2.21 -4.69 3.46
N LEU A 73 -2.34 -4.65 2.13
CA LEU A 73 -3.12 -5.64 1.37
C LEU A 73 -2.55 -7.05 1.54
N GLN A 74 -1.24 -7.21 1.33
CA GLN A 74 -0.56 -8.49 1.43
C GLN A 74 -0.48 -8.98 2.88
N GLY A 75 -0.26 -8.09 3.85
CA GLY A 75 -0.32 -8.44 5.27
C GLY A 75 -1.70 -8.97 5.68
N SER A 76 -2.77 -8.33 5.21
CA SER A 76 -4.14 -8.81 5.44
C SER A 76 -4.41 -10.17 4.78
N GLN A 77 -3.78 -10.43 3.63
CA GLN A 77 -3.85 -11.74 2.97
C GLN A 77 -3.16 -12.82 3.79
N LEU A 78 -1.94 -12.55 4.29
CA LEU A 78 -1.21 -13.46 5.18
C LEU A 78 -2.00 -13.73 6.47
N ASP A 79 -2.62 -12.72 7.06
CA ASP A 79 -3.47 -12.87 8.25
C ASP A 79 -4.66 -13.81 7.99
N ARG A 80 -5.28 -13.73 6.80
CA ARG A 80 -6.38 -14.63 6.44
C ARG A 80 -5.91 -16.07 6.34
N TYR A 81 -4.77 -16.32 5.70
CA TYR A 81 -4.21 -17.67 5.59
C TYR A 81 -3.79 -18.20 6.97
N TYR A 82 -3.09 -17.41 7.76
CA TYR A 82 -2.70 -17.78 9.12
C TYR A 82 -3.90 -18.13 10.00
N ASN A 83 -4.96 -17.32 9.96
CA ASN A 83 -6.17 -17.60 10.72
C ASN A 83 -6.88 -18.89 10.26
N ARG A 84 -6.79 -19.24 8.97
CA ARG A 84 -7.31 -20.51 8.45
C ARG A 84 -6.45 -21.71 8.85
N CYS A 85 -5.14 -21.54 9.02
CA CYS A 85 -4.27 -22.59 9.57
C CYS A 85 -4.65 -23.01 10.98
N LYS A 86 -5.37 -22.17 11.75
CA LYS A 86 -5.89 -22.55 13.08
C LYS A 86 -6.92 -23.68 13.00
N ASN A 87 -7.55 -23.89 11.85
CA ASN A 87 -8.37 -25.06 11.59
C ASN A 87 -7.52 -26.18 10.95
N LYS A 88 -7.43 -27.33 11.63
CA LYS A 88 -6.57 -28.46 11.23
C LYS A 88 -6.82 -28.94 9.81
N ASP A 89 -8.08 -28.99 9.38
CA ASP A 89 -8.46 -29.50 8.05
C ASP A 89 -7.88 -28.64 6.91
N ASN A 90 -7.65 -27.36 7.18
CA ASN A 90 -7.22 -26.37 6.21
C ASN A 90 -5.74 -25.99 6.35
N TYR A 91 -5.00 -26.57 7.30
CA TYR A 91 -3.63 -26.17 7.61
C TYR A 91 -2.70 -26.29 6.40
N THR A 92 -2.68 -27.46 5.76
CA THR A 92 -1.66 -27.75 4.72
C THR A 92 -1.79 -26.80 3.52
N GLU A 93 -3.01 -26.54 3.07
CA GLU A 93 -3.28 -25.62 1.95
C GLU A 93 -2.91 -24.18 2.30
N ASN A 94 -3.37 -23.67 3.45
CA ASN A 94 -3.15 -22.28 3.83
C ASN A 94 -1.69 -22.02 4.23
N PHE A 95 -0.99 -23.03 4.76
CA PHE A 95 0.45 -22.95 5.00
C PHE A 95 1.23 -22.80 3.69
N GLU A 96 0.85 -23.55 2.65
CA GLU A 96 1.47 -23.42 1.33
C GLU A 96 1.17 -22.05 0.70
N ASP A 97 -0.07 -21.55 0.85
CA ASP A 97 -0.44 -20.19 0.40
C ASP A 97 0.41 -19.08 1.07
N ILE A 98 0.75 -19.25 2.36
CA ILE A 98 1.67 -18.34 3.07
C ILE A 98 3.06 -18.41 2.44
N LYS A 99 3.60 -19.62 2.23
CA LYS A 99 4.93 -19.82 1.64
C LYS A 99 5.01 -19.22 0.23
N ASP A 100 4.01 -19.48 -0.61
CA ASP A 100 3.98 -18.96 -1.98
C ASP A 100 3.83 -17.44 -2.04
N THR A 101 3.07 -16.86 -1.11
CA THR A 101 2.95 -15.41 -0.99
C THR A 101 4.29 -14.78 -0.59
N ILE A 102 4.97 -15.35 0.41
CA ILE A 102 6.29 -14.89 0.87
C ILE A 102 7.33 -15.04 -0.24
N LYS A 103 7.36 -16.19 -0.92
CA LYS A 103 8.31 -16.45 -2.01
C LYS A 103 8.18 -15.43 -3.14
N ARG A 104 6.95 -15.19 -3.64
CA ARG A 104 6.70 -14.20 -4.70
C ARG A 104 7.11 -12.79 -4.29
N ASN A 105 6.89 -12.43 -3.03
CA ASN A 105 7.31 -11.14 -2.49
C ASN A 105 8.82 -11.05 -2.34
N ASN A 106 9.50 -12.12 -1.89
CA ASN A 106 10.95 -12.18 -1.81
C ASN A 106 11.62 -11.96 -3.18
N ASP A 107 11.05 -12.50 -4.26
CA ASP A 107 11.53 -12.25 -5.63
C ASP A 107 11.46 -10.77 -6.03
N LYS A 108 10.47 -10.03 -5.51
CA LYS A 108 10.37 -8.57 -5.69
C LYS A 108 11.36 -7.84 -4.79
N ILE A 109 11.42 -8.18 -3.51
CA ILE A 109 12.30 -7.58 -2.51
C ILE A 109 13.76 -7.71 -2.94
N LYS A 110 14.16 -8.87 -3.48
CA LYS A 110 15.51 -9.11 -4.01
C LYS A 110 15.95 -8.09 -5.07
N LYS A 111 15.00 -7.56 -5.85
CA LYS A 111 15.27 -6.53 -6.88
C LYS A 111 15.30 -5.11 -6.31
N ILE A 112 14.83 -4.93 -5.08
CA ILE A 112 14.69 -3.63 -4.40
C ILE A 112 15.88 -3.42 -3.47
N ASP A 113 16.13 -4.37 -2.56
CA ASP A 113 17.15 -4.26 -1.52
C ASP A 113 17.66 -5.66 -1.09
N GLU A 114 18.97 -5.88 -1.20
CA GLU A 114 19.60 -7.16 -0.91
C GLU A 114 19.66 -7.48 0.60
N GLU A 115 19.86 -6.48 1.45
CA GLU A 115 19.93 -6.67 2.90
C GLU A 115 18.55 -6.98 3.49
N ILE A 116 17.52 -6.30 2.99
CA ILE A 116 16.14 -6.62 3.36
C ILE A 116 15.75 -8.01 2.84
N PHE A 117 16.18 -8.37 1.62
CA PHE A 117 15.95 -9.70 1.07
C PHE A 117 16.56 -10.80 1.94
N LYS A 118 17.78 -10.65 2.46
CA LYS A 118 18.40 -11.65 3.36
C LYS A 118 17.51 -11.94 4.57
N ARG A 119 17.02 -10.89 5.25
CA ARG A 119 16.09 -11.03 6.39
C ARG A 119 14.79 -11.72 5.99
N ALA A 120 14.23 -11.37 4.83
CA ALA A 120 13.00 -11.95 4.31
C ALA A 120 13.17 -13.44 3.90
N ASP A 121 14.34 -13.80 3.38
CA ASP A 121 14.71 -15.16 2.99
C ASP A 121 14.99 -16.06 4.20
N GLU A 122 15.57 -15.52 5.26
CA GLU A 122 15.71 -16.21 6.54
C GLU A 122 14.35 -16.62 7.13
N ILE A 123 13.35 -15.72 7.09
CA ILE A 123 11.98 -16.06 7.49
C ILE A 123 11.43 -17.20 6.63
N TYR A 124 11.60 -17.10 5.31
CA TYR A 124 11.12 -18.14 4.38
C TYR A 124 11.74 -19.51 4.69
N LYS A 125 13.05 -19.58 4.94
CA LYS A 125 13.75 -20.82 5.33
C LYS A 125 13.27 -21.37 6.67
N ARG A 126 12.95 -20.51 7.63
CA ARG A 126 12.38 -20.94 8.92
C ARG A 126 11.01 -21.58 8.76
N LEU A 127 10.20 -21.15 7.78
CA LEU A 127 8.93 -21.80 7.48
C LEU A 127 9.11 -23.28 7.11
N ASP A 128 10.14 -23.65 6.36
CA ASP A 128 10.41 -25.05 6.00
C ASP A 128 10.66 -25.96 7.23
N SER A 129 11.04 -25.35 8.36
CA SER A 129 11.30 -26.08 9.61
C SER A 129 10.03 -26.30 10.45
N ILE A 130 8.92 -25.64 10.12
CA ILE A 130 7.65 -25.77 10.85
C ILE A 130 6.99 -27.11 10.53
N LYS A 131 6.73 -27.91 11.56
CA LYS A 131 5.94 -29.14 11.45
C LYS A 131 4.46 -28.86 11.72
N LYS A 132 3.60 -29.55 10.96
CA LYS A 132 2.21 -29.20 10.64
C LYS A 132 1.26 -28.77 11.77
N GLU A 133 1.40 -29.23 13.01
CA GLU A 133 0.31 -29.04 14.00
C GLU A 133 0.75 -28.43 15.33
N GLU A 134 2.04 -28.37 15.64
CA GLU A 134 2.51 -28.03 17.00
C GLU A 134 3.01 -26.58 17.12
N ASN A 135 3.40 -25.95 16.01
CA ASN A 135 4.08 -24.63 16.03
C ASN A 135 3.24 -23.52 15.38
N LEU A 136 1.94 -23.44 15.69
CA LEU A 136 1.09 -22.32 15.24
C LEU A 136 1.57 -20.96 15.78
N GLU A 137 2.12 -20.94 16.99
CA GLU A 137 2.69 -19.74 17.59
C GLU A 137 3.90 -19.25 16.80
N GLU A 138 4.85 -20.14 16.50
CA GLU A 138 6.03 -19.82 15.68
C GLU A 138 5.63 -19.35 14.27
N LEU A 139 4.63 -20.00 13.64
CA LEU A 139 4.10 -19.54 12.36
C LEU A 139 3.57 -18.11 12.45
N GLY A 140 2.82 -17.79 13.52
CA GLY A 140 2.31 -16.44 13.78
C GLY A 140 3.43 -15.41 13.91
N GLU A 141 4.48 -15.73 14.69
CA GLU A 141 5.64 -14.85 14.85
C GLU A 141 6.37 -14.59 13.53
N LEU A 142 6.54 -15.62 12.70
CA LEU A 142 7.18 -15.50 11.39
C LEU A 142 6.34 -14.67 10.42
N VAL A 143 5.01 -14.84 10.43
CA VAL A 143 4.08 -14.04 9.63
C VAL A 143 4.14 -12.57 10.06
N GLU A 144 4.12 -12.26 11.36
CA GLU A 144 4.23 -10.88 11.85
C GLU A 144 5.59 -10.26 11.53
N SER A 145 6.67 -11.03 11.70
CA SER A 145 8.02 -10.60 11.32
C SER A 145 8.07 -10.26 9.82
N TYR A 146 7.48 -11.09 8.96
CA TYR A 146 7.42 -10.82 7.54
C TYR A 146 6.60 -9.58 7.19
N LYS A 147 5.45 -9.40 7.86
CA LYS A 147 4.61 -8.20 7.71
C LYS A 147 5.36 -6.93 8.07
N SER A 148 6.25 -6.98 9.07
CA SER A 148 7.09 -5.83 9.43
C SER A 148 8.05 -5.45 8.30
N ILE A 149 8.64 -6.43 7.61
CA ILE A 149 9.49 -6.21 6.44
C ILE A 149 8.70 -5.55 5.31
N LEU A 150 7.49 -6.04 5.02
CA LEU A 150 6.65 -5.44 3.98
C LEU A 150 6.33 -3.96 4.27
N LYS A 151 6.15 -3.60 5.54
CA LYS A 151 5.87 -2.22 5.97
C LYS A 151 7.08 -1.29 5.90
N GLU A 152 8.29 -1.80 5.71
CA GLU A 152 9.46 -0.94 5.56
C GLU A 152 9.27 -0.01 4.36
N LYS A 153 9.50 1.29 4.57
CA LYS A 153 9.12 2.36 3.63
C LYS A 153 9.60 2.08 2.20
N ILE A 154 10.88 1.71 2.03
CA ILE A 154 11.46 1.44 0.71
C ILE A 154 10.79 0.25 0.02
N ILE A 155 10.44 -0.80 0.77
CA ILE A 155 9.76 -1.99 0.25
C ILE A 155 8.33 -1.65 -0.13
N ASN A 156 7.55 -1.08 0.79
CA ASN A 156 6.14 -0.78 0.53
C ASN A 156 5.98 0.16 -0.66
N GLN A 157 6.78 1.22 -0.72
CA GLN A 157 6.74 2.17 -1.83
C GLN A 157 7.07 1.49 -3.16
N LYS A 158 8.13 0.69 -3.22
CA LYS A 158 8.54 0.02 -4.45
C LYS A 158 7.60 -1.10 -4.89
N ILE A 159 6.99 -1.84 -3.96
CA ILE A 159 6.01 -2.87 -4.30
C ILE A 159 4.67 -2.23 -4.71
N THR A 160 4.29 -1.10 -4.12
CA THR A 160 3.06 -0.36 -4.47
C THR A 160 3.18 0.31 -5.84
N SER A 161 4.37 0.75 -6.23
CA SER A 161 4.61 1.39 -7.53
C SER A 161 4.97 0.45 -8.69
N ASN A 162 5.12 -0.86 -8.45
CA ASN A 162 5.47 -1.88 -9.47
C ASN A 162 4.25 -2.69 -9.90
#